data_AF-A0A356QKI1-F1
#
_entry.id   AF-A0A356QKI1-F1
#
_cell.length_a   1.000
_cell.length_b   1.000
_cell.length_c   1.000
_cell.angle_alpha   90.00
_cell.angle_beta   90.00
_cell.angle_gamma   90.00
#
_symmetry.space_group_name_H-M   'P 1'
#
loop_
_entity.id
_entity.type
_entity.pdbx_description
1 polymer ?
#
loop_
_entity_poly.entity_id
_entity_poly.type
_entity_poly.pdbx_seq_one_letter_code
_entity_poly.pdbx_strand_id
1 'polypeptide(L)'
;QVGNARLVIADEPSVGLDPNQRDRVLAALKAIALEGKAVMLITHDLRHALTIADRVSVIRQGQALETAPAQAFQGQGEQLMSCYARDLWQALPDNAFSTHPFHPTHQEPALA
;
A
#
# COMPACT_ATOMS: atom_id res chain seq x y z
N GLN A 1 -17.81 16.06 -6.97
CA GLN A 1 -17.61 15.28 -8.22
C GLN A 1 -16.18 15.48 -8.68
N VAL A 2 -15.47 14.39 -8.99
CA VAL A 2 -14.26 14.47 -9.82
C VAL A 2 -14.74 14.77 -11.24
N GLY A 3 -14.19 15.79 -11.89
CA GLY A 3 -14.57 16.16 -13.26
C GLY A 3 -14.27 15.04 -14.29
N ASN A 4 -14.08 15.40 -15.55
CA ASN A 4 -13.79 14.42 -16.62
C ASN A 4 -12.35 13.85 -16.56
N ALA A 5 -11.75 13.78 -15.38
CA ALA A 5 -10.42 13.21 -15.17
C ALA A 5 -10.46 11.69 -15.34
N ARG A 6 -9.48 11.16 -16.06
CA ARG A 6 -9.29 9.71 -16.26
C ARG A 6 -8.47 9.05 -15.15
N LEU A 7 -7.75 9.85 -14.36
CA LEU A 7 -6.91 9.43 -13.25
C LEU A 7 -7.15 10.35 -12.05
N VAL A 8 -7.29 9.76 -10.88
CA VAL A 8 -7.29 10.44 -9.58
C VAL A 8 -6.07 9.98 -8.80
N ILE A 9 -5.27 10.94 -8.31
CA ILE A 9 -4.17 10.68 -7.39
C ILE A 9 -4.59 11.24 -6.04
N ALA A 10 -4.64 10.39 -5.02
CA ALA A 10 -5.04 10.74 -3.68
C ALA A 10 -3.85 10.53 -2.74
N ASP A 11 -3.18 11.63 -2.37
CA ASP A 11 -2.04 11.62 -1.47
C ASP A 11 -2.49 11.75 -0.02
N GLU A 12 -2.34 10.68 0.75
CA GLU A 12 -2.72 10.58 2.16
C GLU A 12 -4.10 11.19 2.48
N PRO A 13 -5.17 10.83 1.74
CA PRO A 13 -6.45 11.55 1.74
C PRO A 13 -7.28 11.37 3.03
N SER A 14 -6.82 10.53 3.95
CA SER A 14 -7.53 10.17 5.18
C SER A 14 -6.84 10.62 6.48
N VAL A 15 -5.75 11.38 6.37
CA VAL A 15 -5.01 11.89 7.52
C VAL A 15 -5.89 12.82 8.36
N GLY A 16 -5.87 12.62 9.68
CA GLY A 16 -6.64 13.42 10.63
C GLY A 16 -8.15 13.07 10.68
N LEU A 17 -8.61 12.11 9.88
CA LEU A 17 -10.01 11.66 9.91
C LEU A 17 -10.22 10.55 10.93
N ASP A 18 -11.37 10.59 11.60
CA ASP A 18 -11.88 9.47 12.37
C ASP A 18 -12.16 8.25 11.47
N PRO A 19 -12.25 7.03 12.05
CA PRO A 19 -12.42 5.82 11.26
C PRO A 19 -13.62 5.84 10.30
N ASN A 20 -14.78 6.39 10.71
CA ASN A 20 -15.96 6.41 9.86
C ASN A 20 -15.78 7.35 8.66
N GLN A 21 -15.18 8.53 8.86
CA GLN A 21 -14.94 9.47 7.76
C GLN A 21 -13.87 8.94 6.79
N ARG A 22 -12.85 8.27 7.32
CA ARG A 22 -11.85 7.58 6.52
C ARG A 22 -12.46 6.52 5.60
N ASP A 23 -13.31 5.66 6.16
CA ASP A 23 -13.98 4.61 5.38
C ASP A 23 -14.85 5.21 4.26
N ARG A 24 -15.52 6.34 4.54
CA ARG A 24 -16.27 7.08 3.52
C ARG A 24 -15.39 7.62 2.40
N VAL A 25 -14.20 8.16 2.73
CA VAL A 25 -13.24 8.64 1.73
C VAL A 25 -12.72 7.48 0.87
N LEU A 26 -12.32 6.38 1.48
CA LEU A 26 -11.85 5.19 0.76
C LEU A 26 -12.95 4.61 -0.14
N ALA A 27 -14.19 4.51 0.37
CA ALA A 27 -15.34 4.06 -0.42
C ALA A 27 -15.62 4.99 -1.62
N ALA A 28 -15.49 6.31 -1.45
CA ALA A 28 -15.64 7.25 -2.56
C ALA A 28 -14.55 7.05 -3.63
N LEU A 29 -13.31 6.82 -3.23
CA LEU A 29 -12.22 6.48 -4.16
C LEU A 29 -12.48 5.17 -4.89
N LYS A 30 -12.99 4.14 -4.21
CA LYS A 30 -13.38 2.88 -4.86
C LYS A 30 -14.52 3.07 -5.85
N ALA A 31 -15.53 3.87 -5.52
CA ALA A 31 -16.64 4.18 -6.42
C ALA A 31 -16.15 4.86 -7.71
N ILE A 32 -15.21 5.81 -7.60
CA ILE A 32 -14.57 6.45 -8.76
C ILE A 32 -13.86 5.40 -9.64
N ALA A 33 -13.16 4.44 -9.04
CA ALA A 33 -12.52 3.37 -9.80
C ALA A 33 -13.53 2.49 -10.54
N LEU A 34 -14.66 2.16 -9.90
CA LEU A 34 -15.76 1.39 -10.48
C LEU A 34 -16.48 2.11 -11.63
N GLU A 35 -16.40 3.45 -11.69
CA GLU A 35 -16.83 4.24 -12.85
C GLU A 35 -15.89 4.10 -14.07
N GLY A 36 -14.82 3.30 -13.97
CA GLY A 36 -13.85 3.06 -15.05
C GLY A 36 -12.68 4.05 -15.08
N LYS A 37 -12.51 4.85 -14.02
CA LYS A 37 -11.36 5.76 -13.87
C LYS A 37 -10.21 5.06 -13.14
N ALA A 38 -8.97 5.47 -13.43
CA ALA A 38 -7.83 5.02 -12.65
C ALA A 38 -7.76 5.79 -11.32
N VAL A 39 -7.40 5.10 -10.23
CA VAL A 39 -7.18 5.71 -8.92
C VAL A 39 -5.84 5.24 -8.36
N MET A 40 -4.99 6.18 -7.97
CA MET A 40 -3.74 5.93 -7.26
C MET A 40 -3.85 6.50 -5.85
N LEU A 41 -4.01 5.62 -4.86
CA LEU A 41 -3.94 5.97 -3.45
C LEU A 41 -2.49 5.89 -2.98
N ILE A 42 -1.98 6.96 -2.40
CA ILE A 42 -0.69 6.98 -1.70
C ILE A 42 -1.01 6.98 -0.20
N THR A 43 -0.54 5.95 0.50
CA THR A 43 -0.68 5.87 1.95
C THR A 43 0.41 5.02 2.58
N HIS A 44 0.75 5.33 3.82
CA HIS A 44 1.60 4.49 4.67
C HIS A 44 0.82 3.39 5.41
N ASP A 45 -0.51 3.38 5.40
CA ASP A 45 -1.31 2.32 6.03
C ASP A 45 -1.69 1.25 5.01
N LEU A 46 -1.03 0.09 5.11
CA LEU A 46 -1.26 -1.04 4.22
C LEU A 46 -2.72 -1.55 4.27
N ARG A 47 -3.40 -1.49 5.43
CA ARG A 47 -4.79 -1.96 5.53
C ARG A 47 -5.71 -1.07 4.72
N HIS A 48 -5.55 0.25 4.80
CA HIS A 48 -6.35 1.17 3.99
C HIS A 48 -6.12 0.96 2.49
N ALA A 49 -4.88 0.70 2.08
CA ALA A 49 -4.58 0.38 0.68
C ALA A 49 -5.31 -0.89 0.24
N LEU A 50 -5.20 -1.97 1.02
CA LEU A 50 -5.81 -3.27 0.69
C LEU A 50 -7.34 -3.25 0.66
N THR A 51 -8.00 -2.33 1.38
CA THR A 51 -9.47 -2.20 1.37
C THR A 51 -10.03 -1.86 -0.03
N ILE A 52 -9.29 -1.11 -0.84
CA ILE A 52 -9.82 -0.59 -2.12
C ILE A 52 -8.96 -0.92 -3.35
N ALA A 53 -7.68 -1.22 -3.15
CA ALA A 53 -6.74 -1.41 -4.25
C ALA A 53 -6.90 -2.77 -4.93
N ASP A 54 -6.73 -2.78 -6.25
CA ASP A 54 -6.62 -4.04 -7.01
C ASP A 54 -5.15 -4.54 -7.01
N ARG A 55 -4.19 -3.62 -6.94
CA ARG A 55 -2.74 -3.86 -6.86
C ARG A 55 -2.10 -2.89 -5.87
N VAL A 56 -1.06 -3.33 -5.18
CA VAL A 56 -0.30 -2.52 -4.21
C VAL A 56 1.17 -2.49 -4.63
N SER A 57 1.73 -1.29 -4.72
CA SER A 57 3.16 -1.08 -4.92
C SER A 57 3.82 -0.71 -3.60
N VAL A 58 4.85 -1.47 -3.20
CA VAL A 58 5.64 -1.19 -2.00
C VAL A 58 6.88 -0.41 -2.41
N ILE A 59 7.02 0.80 -1.88
CA ILE A 59 8.14 1.71 -2.17
C ILE A 59 8.98 1.89 -0.92
N ARG A 60 10.31 1.81 -1.07
CA ARG A 60 11.27 2.07 0.00
C ARG A 60 12.52 2.73 -0.57
N GLN A 61 13.06 3.73 0.13
CA GLN A 61 14.29 4.42 -0.29
C GLN A 61 14.25 4.91 -1.75
N GLY A 62 13.09 5.42 -2.19
CA GLY A 62 12.88 5.91 -3.55
C GLY A 62 12.77 4.82 -4.64
N GLN A 63 12.74 3.54 -4.27
CA GLN A 63 12.63 2.42 -5.22
C GLN A 63 11.31 1.67 -5.01
N ALA A 64 10.63 1.33 -6.11
CA ALA A 64 9.51 0.40 -6.09
C ALA A 64 10.06 -1.03 -5.96
N LEU A 65 9.99 -1.57 -4.75
CA LEU A 65 10.53 -2.90 -4.45
C LEU A 65 9.67 -4.01 -5.04
N GLU A 66 8.35 -3.82 -5.04
CA GLU A 66 7.39 -4.80 -5.52
C GLU A 66 6.08 -4.13 -5.93
N THR A 67 5.40 -4.70 -6.93
CA THR A 67 3.98 -4.42 -7.20
C THR A 67 3.23 -5.73 -7.32
N ALA A 68 2.38 -6.03 -6.35
CA ALA A 68 1.63 -7.28 -6.28
C ALA A 68 0.11 -7.03 -6.36
N PRO A 69 -0.69 -8.00 -6.84
CA PRO A 69 -2.14 -7.97 -6.63
C PRO A 69 -2.45 -7.82 -5.14
N ALA A 70 -3.51 -7.08 -4.78
CA ALA A 70 -3.89 -6.93 -3.37
C ALA A 70 -4.16 -8.29 -2.70
N GLN A 71 -4.63 -9.28 -3.47
CA GLN A 71 -4.88 -10.64 -3.00
C GLN A 71 -3.59 -11.41 -2.63
N ALA A 72 -2.41 -10.94 -3.03
CA ALA A 72 -1.15 -11.55 -2.61
C ALA A 72 -0.81 -11.30 -1.13
N PHE A 73 -1.44 -10.27 -0.52
CA PHE A 73 -1.32 -9.95 0.91
C PHE A 73 -2.30 -10.81 1.71
N GLN A 74 -1.96 -12.09 1.86
CA GLN A 74 -2.74 -13.09 2.58
C GLN A 74 -1.81 -14.13 3.20
N GLY A 75 -2.33 -14.95 4.10
CA GLY A 75 -1.53 -15.97 4.79
C GLY A 75 -0.33 -15.34 5.49
N GLN A 76 0.85 -15.92 5.30
CA GLN A 76 2.11 -15.37 5.83
C GLN A 76 2.84 -14.47 4.83
N GLY A 77 2.20 -14.11 3.70
CA GLY A 77 2.80 -13.31 2.64
C GLY A 77 3.70 -14.15 1.71
N GLU A 78 3.36 -15.42 1.51
CA GLU A 78 4.12 -16.38 0.70
C GLU A 78 4.15 -15.99 -0.78
N GLN A 79 3.13 -15.26 -1.24
CA GLN A 79 3.02 -14.75 -2.61
C GLN A 79 3.76 -13.42 -2.83
N LEU A 80 4.28 -12.81 -1.75
CA LEU A 80 5.07 -11.59 -1.83
C LEU A 80 6.54 -11.95 -2.09
N MET A 81 7.13 -11.30 -3.09
CA MET A 81 8.48 -11.58 -3.56
C MET A 81 9.54 -10.81 -2.78
N SER A 82 9.21 -9.60 -2.32
CA SER A 82 10.12 -8.79 -1.52
C SER A 82 10.08 -9.23 -0.06
N CYS A 83 11.26 -9.49 0.52
CA CYS A 83 11.38 -9.69 1.96
C CYS A 83 10.75 -8.53 2.74
N TYR A 84 10.97 -7.29 2.28
CA TYR A 84 10.41 -6.11 2.94
C TYR A 84 8.88 -6.05 2.86
N ALA A 85 8.28 -6.41 1.72
CA ALA A 85 6.82 -6.45 1.61
C ALA A 85 6.22 -7.53 2.53
N ARG A 86 6.89 -8.69 2.65
CA ARG A 86 6.50 -9.76 3.58
C ARG A 86 6.64 -9.34 5.04
N ASP A 87 7.74 -8.67 5.39
CA ASP A 87 7.96 -8.15 6.74
C ASP A 87 6.91 -7.08 7.10
N LEU A 88 6.58 -6.17 6.17
CA LEU A 88 5.52 -5.18 6.34
C LEU A 88 4.16 -5.83 6.56
N TRP A 89 3.83 -6.87 5.76
CA TRP A 89 2.62 -7.65 5.92
C TRP A 89 2.57 -8.31 7.31
N GLN A 90 3.61 -9.02 7.71
CA GLN A 90 3.66 -9.72 8.99
C GLN A 90 3.69 -8.80 10.21
N ALA A 91 4.15 -7.56 10.06
CA ALA A 91 4.16 -6.56 11.12
C ALA A 91 2.77 -5.99 11.45
N LEU A 92 1.72 -6.28 10.66
CA LEU A 92 0.36 -5.85 10.99
C LEU A 92 -0.18 -6.58 12.23
N PRO A 93 -0.95 -5.89 13.11
CA PRO A 93 -1.53 -6.50 14.32
C PRO A 93 -2.44 -7.71 14.04
N ASP A 94 -3.09 -7.71 12.88
CA ASP A 94 -4.04 -8.76 12.48
C ASP A 94 -3.33 -10.02 11.94
N ASN A 95 -2.00 -9.94 11.77
CA ASN A 95 -1.16 -11.01 11.25
C ASN A 95 -0.27 -11.58 12.38
N ALA A 96 0.98 -11.94 12.09
CA ALA A 96 1.91 -12.45 13.12
C ALA A 96 2.36 -11.39 14.12
N PHE A 97 2.15 -10.10 13.80
CA PHE A 97 2.63 -8.94 14.55
C PHE A 97 4.12 -9.06 14.94
N SER A 98 4.93 -9.54 13.99
CA SER A 98 6.35 -9.79 14.17
C SER A 98 7.16 -8.94 13.21
N THR A 99 8.23 -8.32 13.73
CA THR A 99 9.23 -7.65 12.89
C THR A 99 10.43 -8.57 12.77
N HIS A 100 10.68 -9.14 11.60
CA HIS A 100 11.97 -9.75 11.32
C HIS A 100 13.03 -8.65 11.28
N PRO A 101 14.19 -8.81 11.94
CA PRO A 101 15.27 -7.83 11.85
C PRO A 101 15.76 -7.79 10.40
N PHE A 102 15.40 -6.72 9.69
CA PHE A 102 15.85 -6.46 8.34
C PHE A 102 17.37 -6.29 8.34
N HIS A 103 18.10 -7.25 7.77
CA HIS A 103 19.52 -7.07 7.44
C HIS A 103 19.60 -6.26 6.13
N PRO A 104 20.11 -5.01 6.16
CA PRO A 104 20.32 -4.27 4.93
C PRO A 104 21.39 -4.98 4.09
N THR A 105 20.99 -5.57 2.96
CA THR A 105 21.92 -6.10 1.95
C THR A 105 22.49 -5.03 1.01
N HIS A 106 22.36 -3.75 1.35
CA HIS A 106 23.09 -2.70 0.64
C HIS A 106 24.46 -2.50 1.29
N GLN A 107 25.47 -3.18 0.75
CA GLN A 107 26.82 -2.61 0.74
C GLN A 107 26.72 -1.29 -0.03
N GLU A 108 26.87 -0.16 0.66
CA GLU A 108 27.28 1.07 -0.02
C GLU A 108 28.60 0.78 -0.74
N PRO A 109 28.74 1.07 -2.04
CA PRO A 109 30.07 1.18 -2.60
C PRO A 109 30.75 2.30 -1.81
N ALA A 110 31.82 1.94 -1.09
CA ALA A 110 32.67 2.91 -0.41
C ALA A 110 33.01 4.00 -1.42
N LEU A 111 32.61 5.24 -1.12
CA LEU A 111 33.10 6.42 -1.81
C LEU A 111 34.63 6.40 -1.68
N ALA A 112 35.30 6.07 -2.79
CA ALA A 112 36.72 6.28 -2.99
C ALA A 112 36.96 7.70 -3.52
#